data_AF-A0A0F5Q0P8-F1
#
_entry.id   AF-A0A0F5Q0P8-F1
#
_cell.length_a   1.000
_cell.length_b   1.000
_cell.length_c   1.000
_cell.angle_alpha   90.00
_cell.angle_beta   90.00
_cell.angle_gamma   90.00
#
_symmetry.space_group_name_H-M   'P 1'
#
loop_
_entity.id
_entity.type
_entity.pdbx_description
1 polymer ?
#
loop_
_entity_poly.entity_id
_entity_poly.type
_entity_poly.pdbx_seq_one_letter_code
_entity_poly.pdbx_strand_id
1 'polypeptide(L)'
;MGFDRYVRKLQQAGETNLFPDLKPTAGTKSSWGDKLHYNFSKAVKLSLGVSRVESDAAKTFHSFRHYICTALDRIETVKDKTTKDIVGHENVGTTDRVYKEPALLTVKLVALRFLPELTEGAAMALVTKQVVPARKSLVYKRKAPTSA
;
A
#
# COMPACT_ATOMS: atom_id res chain seq x y z
N MET A 1 -11.92 -15.84 -4.66
CA MET A 1 -11.47 -15.18 -5.92
C MET A 1 -12.30 -13.93 -6.21
N GLY A 2 -12.07 -12.81 -5.50
CA GLY A 2 -12.80 -11.56 -5.72
C GLY A 2 -12.21 -10.67 -6.82
N PHE A 3 -10.89 -10.71 -6.99
CA PHE A 3 -10.14 -9.83 -7.90
C PHE A 3 -10.37 -10.15 -9.39
N ASP A 4 -10.33 -11.43 -9.80
CA ASP A 4 -10.64 -11.81 -11.19
C ASP A 4 -12.04 -11.34 -11.63
N ARG A 5 -13.05 -11.52 -10.76
CA ARG A 5 -14.40 -11.01 -11.02
C ARG A 5 -14.45 -9.49 -11.15
N TYR A 6 -13.68 -8.78 -10.33
CA TYR A 6 -13.56 -7.32 -10.42
C TYR A 6 -12.95 -6.90 -11.76
N VAL A 7 -11.84 -7.51 -12.17
CA VAL A 7 -11.17 -7.20 -13.44
C VAL A 7 -12.07 -7.49 -14.64
N ARG A 8 -12.77 -8.64 -14.66
CA ARG A 8 -13.71 -8.97 -15.74
C ARG A 8 -14.83 -7.95 -15.87
N LYS A 9 -15.37 -7.47 -14.74
CA LYS A 9 -16.41 -6.41 -14.74
C LYS A 9 -15.87 -5.10 -15.35
N LEU A 10 -14.65 -4.71 -15.00
CA LEU A 10 -14.02 -3.52 -15.56
C LEU A 10 -13.83 -3.65 -17.08
N GLN A 11 -13.34 -4.80 -17.54
CA GLN A 11 -13.16 -5.08 -18.97
C GLN A 11 -14.48 -5.02 -19.73
N GLN A 12 -15.55 -5.61 -19.19
CA GLN A 12 -16.90 -5.53 -19.77
C GLN A 12 -17.44 -4.09 -19.84
N ALA A 13 -17.06 -3.25 -18.88
CA ALA A 13 -17.42 -1.84 -18.86
C ALA A 13 -16.55 -0.96 -19.78
N GLY A 14 -15.56 -1.53 -20.49
CA GLY A 14 -14.64 -0.79 -21.34
C GLY A 14 -13.58 0.01 -20.58
N GLU A 15 -13.42 -0.25 -19.27
CA GLU A 15 -12.42 0.43 -18.45
C GLU A 15 -11.01 -0.06 -18.80
N THR A 16 -10.12 0.90 -19.06
CA THR A 16 -8.70 0.62 -19.37
C THR A 16 -7.81 0.64 -18.12
N ASN A 17 -8.29 1.25 -17.04
CA ASN A 17 -7.56 1.35 -15.79
C ASN A 17 -7.96 0.21 -14.85
N LEU A 18 -6.97 -0.40 -14.20
CA LEU A 18 -7.21 -1.48 -13.23
C LEU A 18 -7.91 -0.98 -11.95
N PHE A 19 -7.78 0.31 -11.62
CA PHE A 19 -8.38 0.93 -10.44
C PHE A 19 -9.00 2.29 -10.78
N PRO A 20 -10.07 2.36 -11.59
CA PRO A 20 -10.60 3.63 -12.10
C PRO A 20 -10.98 4.61 -10.97
N ASP A 21 -11.37 4.11 -9.80
CA ASP A 21 -11.72 4.91 -8.62
C ASP A 21 -10.53 5.71 -8.03
N LEU A 22 -9.29 5.32 -8.36
CA LEU A 22 -8.08 6.04 -7.95
C LEU A 22 -7.66 7.12 -8.95
N LYS A 23 -8.43 7.30 -10.05
CA LYS A 23 -8.11 8.28 -11.08
C LYS A 23 -8.06 9.68 -10.48
N PRO A 24 -6.99 10.44 -10.71
CA PRO A 24 -6.92 11.82 -10.29
C PRO A 24 -8.00 12.67 -10.94
N THR A 25 -8.50 13.65 -10.19
CA THR A 25 -9.43 14.64 -10.74
C THR A 25 -8.67 15.55 -11.69
N ALA A 26 -9.16 15.67 -12.93
CA ALA A 26 -8.58 16.55 -13.94
C ALA A 26 -8.48 17.99 -13.40
N GLY A 27 -7.37 18.67 -13.67
CA GLY A 27 -7.11 20.03 -13.19
C GLY A 27 -6.61 20.14 -11.73
N THR A 28 -6.45 19.02 -11.02
CA THR A 28 -5.80 19.01 -9.69
C THR A 28 -4.34 18.57 -9.80
N LYS A 29 -3.50 18.98 -8.84
CA LYS A 29 -2.11 18.48 -8.70
C LYS A 29 -2.03 17.04 -8.15
N SER A 30 -3.16 16.36 -7.96
CA SER A 30 -3.16 15.02 -7.39
C SER A 30 -2.71 13.98 -8.42
N SER A 31 -1.89 13.04 -7.99
CA SER A 31 -1.43 11.92 -8.80
C SER A 31 -2.13 10.61 -8.40
N TRP A 32 -2.00 9.59 -9.25
CA TRP A 32 -2.43 8.23 -8.91
C TRP A 32 -1.75 7.72 -7.62
N GLY A 33 -0.47 8.06 -7.45
CA GLY A 33 0.30 7.73 -6.26
C GLY A 33 -0.27 8.37 -4.99
N ASP A 34 -0.72 9.62 -5.05
CA ASP A 34 -1.33 10.30 -3.91
C ASP A 34 -2.64 9.65 -3.49
N LYS A 35 -3.48 9.28 -4.46
CA LYS A 35 -4.75 8.59 -4.21
C LYS A 35 -4.52 7.20 -3.61
N LEU A 36 -3.51 6.47 -4.11
CA LEU A 36 -3.12 5.17 -3.55
C LEU A 36 -2.61 5.32 -2.12
N HIS A 37 -1.70 6.26 -1.88
CA HIS A 37 -1.15 6.54 -0.55
C HIS A 37 -2.25 6.91 0.45
N TYR A 38 -3.18 7.79 0.04
CA TYR A 38 -4.31 8.20 0.87
C TYR A 38 -5.19 7.01 1.26
N ASN A 39 -5.60 6.19 0.29
CA ASN A 39 -6.45 5.04 0.53
C ASN A 39 -5.75 3.97 1.39
N PHE A 40 -4.45 3.72 1.16
CA PHE A 40 -3.65 2.84 1.99
C PHE A 40 -3.59 3.34 3.44
N SER A 41 -3.26 4.62 3.64
CA SER A 41 -3.19 5.24 4.96
C SER A 41 -4.53 5.20 5.70
N LYS A 42 -5.65 5.36 4.98
CA LYS A 42 -7.01 5.21 5.50
C LYS A 42 -7.31 3.76 5.91
N ALA A 43 -6.96 2.79 5.06
CA ALA A 43 -7.14 1.37 5.36
C ALA A 43 -6.32 0.92 6.59
N VAL A 44 -5.06 1.36 6.69
CA VAL A 44 -4.20 1.12 7.85
C VAL A 44 -4.80 1.74 9.12
N LYS A 45 -5.29 2.99 9.03
CA LYS A 45 -5.95 3.66 10.18
C LYS A 45 -7.17 2.87 10.64
N LEU A 46 -8.00 2.41 9.72
CA LEU A 46 -9.20 1.64 10.03
C LEU A 46 -8.88 0.27 10.65
N SER A 47 -7.82 -0.37 10.17
CA SER A 47 -7.46 -1.73 10.59
C SER A 47 -6.70 -1.77 11.92
N LEU A 48 -5.85 -0.77 12.18
CA LEU A 48 -5.02 -0.72 13.39
C LEU A 48 -5.59 0.17 14.51
N GLY A 49 -6.62 0.99 14.22
CA GLY A 49 -7.30 1.80 15.23
C GLY A 49 -6.36 2.65 16.11
N VAL A 50 -6.56 2.58 17.43
CA VAL A 50 -5.77 3.29 18.46
C VAL A 50 -4.36 2.73 18.62
N SER A 51 -4.11 1.46 18.29
CA SER A 51 -2.79 0.83 18.38
C SER A 51 -1.78 1.43 17.41
N ARG A 52 -2.25 2.14 16.37
CA ARG A 52 -1.39 2.96 15.49
C ARG A 52 -0.73 4.14 16.24
N VAL A 53 -1.41 4.70 17.24
CA VAL A 53 -0.96 5.88 18.00
C VAL A 53 -0.04 5.46 19.14
N GLU A 54 -0.35 4.35 19.81
CA GLU A 54 0.43 3.84 20.96
C GLU A 54 1.81 3.30 20.58
N SER A 55 1.99 2.87 19.32
CA SER A 55 3.24 2.26 18.83
C SER A 55 4.12 3.19 18.00
N ASP A 56 3.73 4.47 17.85
CA ASP A 56 4.38 5.49 17.00
C ASP A 56 4.71 5.00 15.57
N ALA A 57 3.96 3.99 15.12
CA ALA A 57 4.20 3.31 13.88
C ALA A 57 3.48 4.07 12.77
N ALA A 58 4.12 5.13 12.26
CA ALA A 58 3.73 5.82 11.03
C ALA A 58 3.87 4.89 9.81
N LYS A 59 3.09 3.81 9.77
CA LYS A 59 3.04 2.86 8.65
C LYS A 59 2.36 3.56 7.49
N THR A 60 3.15 3.84 6.47
CA THR A 60 2.77 4.42 5.19
C THR A 60 2.96 3.41 4.08
N PHE A 61 2.42 3.72 2.90
CA PHE A 61 2.68 2.92 1.70
C PHE A 61 4.19 2.81 1.40
N HIS A 62 4.96 3.87 1.70
CA HIS A 62 6.42 3.85 1.56
C HIS A 62 7.09 2.87 2.54
N SER A 63 6.66 2.85 3.81
CA SER A 63 7.17 1.87 4.78
C SER A 63 6.83 0.42 4.41
N PHE A 64 5.71 0.20 3.72
CA PHE A 64 5.34 -1.11 3.20
C PHE A 64 6.26 -1.54 2.04
N ARG A 65 6.59 -0.63 1.12
CA ARG A 65 7.60 -0.87 0.09
C ARG A 65 8.96 -1.22 0.69
N HIS A 66 9.40 -0.51 1.74
CA HIS A 66 10.63 -0.83 2.46
C HIS A 66 10.61 -2.20 3.12
N TYR A 67 9.48 -2.60 3.70
CA TYR A 67 9.32 -3.94 4.25
C TYR A 67 9.60 -5.02 3.19
N ILE A 68 9.05 -4.87 1.98
CA ILE A 68 9.29 -5.80 0.87
C ILE A 68 10.77 -5.86 0.52
N CYS A 69 11.43 -4.70 0.37
CA CYS A 69 12.88 -4.67 0.08
C CYS A 69 13.67 -5.38 1.16
N THR A 70 13.51 -4.99 2.43
CA THR A 70 14.26 -5.58 3.55
C THR A 70 13.99 -7.07 3.72
N ALA A 71 12.77 -7.54 3.44
CA ALA A 71 12.43 -8.95 3.51
C ALA A 71 13.15 -9.76 2.43
N LEU A 72 13.17 -9.26 1.19
CA LEU A 72 13.80 -9.94 0.06
C LEU A 72 15.34 -9.84 0.11
N ASP A 73 15.90 -8.72 0.55
CA ASP A 73 17.35 -8.52 0.64
C ASP A 73 18.03 -9.42 1.69
N ARG A 74 17.25 -9.99 2.61
CA ARG A 74 17.73 -10.99 3.58
C ARG A 74 17.82 -12.41 3.00
N ILE A 75 17.29 -12.63 1.80
CA ILE A 75 17.31 -13.93 1.14
C ILE A 75 18.49 -13.98 0.18
N GLU A 76 19.51 -14.75 0.53
CA GLU A 76 20.78 -14.84 -0.22
C GLU A 76 20.60 -15.18 -1.71
N THR A 77 19.56 -15.96 -2.04
CA THR A 77 19.26 -16.37 -3.42
C THR A 77 18.55 -15.29 -4.24
N VAL A 78 18.07 -14.21 -3.61
CA VAL A 78 17.39 -13.10 -4.29
C VAL A 78 18.39 -12.00 -4.58
N LYS A 79 18.60 -11.71 -5.87
CA LYS A 79 19.51 -10.64 -6.30
C LYS A 79 18.87 -9.27 -6.05
N ASP A 80 19.67 -8.29 -5.63
CA ASP A 80 19.24 -6.89 -5.44
C ASP A 80 18.53 -6.30 -6.67
N LYS A 81 19.00 -6.63 -7.88
CA LYS A 81 18.31 -6.29 -9.14
C LYS A 81 16.85 -6.78 -9.14
N THR A 82 16.63 -8.02 -8.72
CA THR A 82 15.30 -8.63 -8.70
C THR A 82 14.39 -7.89 -7.70
N THR A 83 14.89 -7.57 -6.51
CA THR A 83 14.16 -6.75 -5.52
C THR A 83 13.78 -5.38 -6.12
N LYS A 84 14.74 -4.68 -6.74
CA LYS A 84 14.52 -3.37 -7.38
C LYS A 84 13.52 -3.44 -8.52
N ASP A 85 13.60 -4.47 -9.36
CA ASP A 85 12.69 -4.67 -10.49
C ASP A 85 11.28 -5.12 -10.04
N ILE A 86 11.13 -5.70 -8.85
CA ILE A 86 9.82 -6.01 -8.23
C ILE A 86 9.16 -4.73 -7.74
N VAL A 87 9.91 -3.91 -7.00
CA VAL A 87 9.34 -2.68 -6.41
C VAL A 87 9.31 -1.52 -7.39
N GLY A 88 9.97 -1.61 -8.55
CA GLY A 88 10.06 -0.54 -9.55
C GLY A 88 11.01 0.59 -9.13
N HIS A 89 12.13 0.25 -8.49
CA HIS A 89 13.23 1.20 -8.27
C HIS A 89 14.11 1.28 -9.52
N GLU A 90 14.52 2.49 -9.89
CA GLU A 90 15.57 2.66 -10.88
C GLU A 90 16.88 2.05 -10.34
N ASN A 91 17.52 1.22 -11.15
CA ASN A 91 18.82 0.65 -10.81
C ASN A 91 19.87 1.76 -10.94
N VAL A 92 20.38 2.27 -9.82
CA VAL A 92 21.21 3.49 -9.72
C VAL A 92 22.64 3.36 -10.30
N GLY A 93 22.96 2.27 -11.00
CA GLY A 93 24.29 2.03 -11.59
C GLY A 93 24.36 2.47 -13.06
N THR A 94 25.38 3.25 -13.42
CA THR A 94 25.58 3.81 -14.78
C THR A 94 25.62 2.76 -15.89
N THR A 95 26.17 1.57 -15.61
CA THR A 95 26.22 0.43 -16.56
C THR A 95 24.89 -0.30 -16.67
N ASP A 96 24.15 -0.38 -15.56
CA ASP A 96 22.85 -1.06 -15.46
C ASP A 96 21.70 -0.23 -16.04
N ARG A 97 21.84 1.09 -16.11
CA ARG A 97 20.81 2.00 -16.62
C ARG A 97 20.68 1.98 -18.15
N VAL A 98 21.74 1.58 -18.86
CA VAL A 98 21.85 1.68 -20.32
C VAL A 98 21.49 0.36 -21.04
N TYR A 99 21.64 -0.80 -20.39
CA TYR A 99 21.48 -2.12 -21.04
C TYR A 99 20.59 -3.13 -20.28
N LYS A 100 19.75 -2.71 -19.32
CA LYS A 100 19.00 -3.68 -18.49
C LYS A 100 17.74 -4.22 -19.16
N GLU A 101 17.82 -5.47 -19.56
CA GLU A 101 16.66 -6.37 -19.58
C GLU A 101 16.11 -6.54 -18.15
N PRO A 102 14.80 -6.37 -17.92
CA PRO A 102 14.20 -6.58 -16.61
C PRO A 102 14.37 -8.04 -16.16
N ALA A 103 14.43 -8.29 -14.85
CA ALA A 103 14.42 -9.65 -14.33
C ALA A 103 13.20 -10.42 -14.88
N LEU A 104 13.43 -11.67 -15.30
CA LEU A 104 12.37 -12.53 -15.83
C LEU A 104 11.21 -12.65 -14.82
N LEU A 105 9.98 -12.69 -15.33
CA LEU A 105 8.78 -12.80 -14.48
C LEU A 105 8.82 -14.04 -13.58
N THR A 106 9.38 -15.15 -14.06
CA THR A 106 9.56 -16.38 -13.28
C THR A 106 10.49 -16.17 -12.08
N VAL A 107 11.59 -15.43 -12.27
CA VAL A 107 12.53 -15.09 -11.18
C VAL A 107 11.87 -14.16 -10.16
N LYS A 108 11.11 -13.15 -10.63
CA LYS A 108 10.34 -12.27 -9.75
C LYS A 108 9.29 -13.06 -8.94
N LEU A 109 8.60 -14.01 -9.57
CA LEU A 109 7.62 -14.86 -8.90
C LEU A 109 8.25 -15.74 -7.82
N VAL A 110 9.41 -16.34 -8.09
CA VAL A 110 10.15 -17.13 -7.09
C VAL A 110 10.55 -16.25 -5.90
N ALA A 111 11.05 -15.03 -6.14
CA ALA A 111 11.39 -14.10 -5.07
C ALA A 111 10.15 -13.74 -4.22
N LEU A 112 9.01 -13.43 -4.86
CA LEU A 112 7.78 -13.08 -4.16
C LEU A 112 7.23 -14.21 -3.27
N ARG A 113 7.57 -15.48 -3.54
CA ARG A 113 7.17 -16.62 -2.69
C ARG A 113 7.87 -16.67 -1.33
N PHE A 114 8.96 -15.92 -1.14
CA PHE A 114 9.59 -15.79 0.18
C PHE A 114 8.89 -14.78 1.09
N LEU A 115 8.00 -13.93 0.54
CA LEU A 115 7.19 -13.03 1.35
C LEU A 115 6.07 -13.82 2.05
N PRO A 116 5.63 -13.39 3.25
CA PRO A 116 4.52 -14.03 3.93
C PRO A 116 3.27 -14.08 3.06
N GLU A 117 2.50 -15.15 3.19
CA GLU A 117 1.24 -15.27 2.50
C GLU A 117 0.23 -14.24 3.04
N LEU A 118 0.09 -13.14 2.31
CA LEU A 118 -0.76 -12.01 2.71
C LEU A 118 -2.24 -12.40 2.76
N THR A 119 -2.65 -13.46 2.06
CA THR A 119 -4.05 -13.90 1.96
C THR A 119 -4.59 -14.42 3.29
N GLU A 120 -3.82 -15.22 4.01
CA GLU A 120 -4.24 -15.76 5.31
C GLU A 120 -4.24 -14.67 6.37
N GLY A 121 -3.17 -13.86 6.43
CA GLY A 121 -3.09 -12.72 7.34
C GLY A 121 -4.18 -11.67 7.08
N ALA A 122 -4.51 -11.39 5.83
CA ALA A 122 -5.61 -10.49 5.47
C ALA A 122 -6.98 -11.11 5.77
N ALA A 123 -7.17 -12.41 5.54
CA ALA A 123 -8.41 -13.11 5.89
C ALA A 123 -8.66 -13.07 7.40
N MET A 124 -7.64 -13.36 8.21
CA MET A 124 -7.72 -13.23 9.67
C MET A 124 -8.04 -11.80 10.10
N ALA A 125 -7.35 -10.80 9.53
CA ALA A 125 -7.60 -9.38 9.84
C ALA A 125 -9.00 -8.89 9.44
N LEU A 126 -9.60 -9.48 8.40
CA LEU A 126 -10.98 -9.18 7.99
C LEU A 126 -12.01 -9.79 8.93
N VAL A 127 -11.73 -10.99 9.47
CA VAL A 127 -12.59 -11.69 10.44
C VAL A 127 -12.52 -11.05 11.82
N THR A 128 -11.35 -10.56 12.25
CA THR A 128 -11.15 -9.94 13.56
C THR A 128 -11.50 -8.46 13.63
N LYS A 129 -12.13 -7.87 12.60
CA LYS A 129 -12.53 -6.46 12.57
C LYS A 129 -13.45 -6.09 13.75
N GLN A 130 -12.88 -5.76 14.90
CA GLN A 130 -13.42 -4.73 15.75
C GLN A 130 -13.17 -3.40 15.04
N VAL A 131 -14.16 -2.94 14.28
CA VAL A 131 -14.18 -1.56 13.79
C VAL A 131 -14.29 -0.67 15.03
N VAL A 132 -13.15 -0.22 15.56
CA VAL A 132 -13.15 0.84 16.56
C VAL A 132 -13.55 2.11 15.83
N PRO A 133 -14.75 2.67 16.08
CA PRO A 133 -15.18 3.86 15.40
C PRO A 133 -14.17 4.97 15.71
N ALA A 134 -13.73 5.68 14.68
CA ALA A 134 -12.90 6.86 14.86
C ALA A 134 -13.67 7.82 15.79
N ARG A 135 -13.18 8.04 17.01
CA ARG A 135 -13.75 9.03 17.92
C ARG A 135 -13.84 10.35 17.15
N LYS A 136 -15.05 10.79 16.83
CA LYS A 136 -15.30 12.19 16.51
C LYS A 136 -14.80 12.97 17.73
N SER A 137 -13.79 13.80 17.55
CA SER A 137 -13.33 14.73 18.57
C SER A 137 -14.47 15.72 18.87
N LEU A 138 -15.31 15.38 19.83
CA LEU A 138 -16.20 16.33 20.50
C LEU A 138 -15.32 17.18 21.44
N VAL A 139 -14.50 18.06 20.86
CA VAL A 139 -13.99 19.22 21.60
C VAL A 139 -15.05 20.31 21.44
N TYR A 140 -16.14 20.17 22.19
CA TYR A 140 -17.02 21.31 22.44
C TYR A 140 -16.25 22.26 23.36
N LYS A 141 -15.68 23.33 22.78
CA LYS A 141 -15.21 24.48 23.57
C LYS A 141 -16.44 25.03 24.32
N ARG A 142 -16.62 24.64 25.59
CA ARG A 142 -17.45 25.40 26.50
C ARG A 142 -16.75 26.75 26.69
N LYS A 143 -17.26 27.78 26.03
CA LYS A 143 -17.02 29.16 26.44
C LYS A 143 -17.59 29.27 27.86
N ALA A 144 -16.74 29.49 28.86
CA ALA A 144 -17.18 29.80 30.20
C ALA A 144 -18.01 31.10 30.16
N PRO A 145 -19.11 31.20 30.93
CA PRO A 145 -19.85 32.46 31.04
C PRO A 145 -18.99 33.48 31.80
N THR A 146 -18.81 34.65 31.21
CA THR A 146 -18.28 35.83 31.91
C THR A 146 -19.27 36.20 33.01
N SER A 147 -18.81 36.20 34.26
CA SER A 147 -19.52 36.76 35.41
C SER A 147 -18.72 37.93 35.98
N ALA A 148 -19.46 38.99 36.33
CA ALA A 148 -19.06 40.31 36.82
C ALA A 148 -18.63 41.31 35.74
#